data_AF-A0A850Q186-F1
#
_entry.id   AF-A0A850Q186-F1
#
_cell.length_a   1.000
_cell.length_b   1.000
_cell.length_c   1.000
_cell.angle_alpha   90.00
_cell.angle_beta   90.00
_cell.angle_gamma   90.00
#
_symmetry.space_group_name_H-M   'P 1'
#
loop_
_entity.id
_entity.type
_entity.pdbx_description
1 polymer ?
#
loop_
_entity_poly.entity_id
_entity_poly.type
_entity_poly.pdbx_seq_one_letter_code
_entity_poly.pdbx_strand_id
1 'polypeptide(L)'
;MAGIGTLMLTETDTPAQPTSLEMQLVNDEEEYTLWGMAVSGSDRSGATMEASALRPMIGNGGWLIGNGLDAAADCNGDACNGGNGGFLGGSGGDGANGGSGGNAGAWFGNGGNGSDGADAVYVDGVRVSAAANGGHGGDGSLFGVGGFGGNGGDDVNELNVVDDPETEDIDESNENNARGGAGGSGGEGGNWVGDGGRGGDGGDAYSENGTALGGAGGAGGAAGFGTGGDGGDGGEGEAYADGESAIGGAGGDGGEGSFYGAVGGNGGEGGFGDAWEGADGVGGDGGDGGDAPVGQAGDGGDGGDTTTGDGDATGGDGGDGGSAETGGNGGDGGDGGLADGYDEGTGGDGGDGGDGGFFGGAGGDGGDGGDGLSVEPDGATAGFGGSGGPGGFLGKRGEDGDDGTATDDSESDSDSESAGD
;
A
#
# COMPACT_ATOMS: atom_id res chain seq x y z
N MET A 1 16.68 60.00 56.81
CA MET A 1 15.22 59.84 56.84
C MET A 1 14.88 58.64 55.99
N ALA A 2 14.20 57.65 56.58
CA ALA A 2 13.50 56.47 56.01
C ALA A 2 14.17 55.72 54.83
N GLY A 3 14.46 54.42 54.84
CA GLY A 3 13.92 53.31 55.63
C GLY A 3 12.99 52.43 54.79
N ILE A 4 13.50 51.24 54.41
CA ILE A 4 12.82 49.93 54.22
C ILE A 4 11.88 49.84 52.97
N GLY A 5 11.92 48.81 52.12
CA GLY A 5 12.49 47.47 52.30
C GLY A 5 12.68 46.65 51.02
N THR A 6 13.40 45.56 51.24
CA THR A 6 13.85 44.49 50.35
C THR A 6 12.69 43.70 49.74
N LEU A 7 12.74 43.45 48.43
CA LEU A 7 12.02 42.35 47.79
C LEU A 7 13.07 41.33 47.33
N MET A 8 13.18 40.23 48.07
CA MET A 8 13.82 39.02 47.57
C MET A 8 12.73 38.19 46.89
N LEU A 9 12.97 37.74 45.66
CA LEU A 9 12.32 36.56 45.11
C LEU A 9 13.40 35.58 44.70
N THR A 10 13.43 34.50 45.45
CA THR A 10 14.18 33.28 45.26
C THR A 10 13.65 32.52 44.03
N GLU A 11 14.57 31.99 43.22
CA GLU A 11 14.28 30.86 42.34
C GLU A 11 13.74 29.69 43.18
N THR A 12 12.56 29.21 42.82
CA THR A 12 12.10 27.87 43.16
C THR A 12 11.43 27.31 41.92
N ASP A 13 12.08 26.31 41.32
CA ASP A 13 11.49 25.32 40.43
C ASP A 13 10.20 24.77 41.04
N THR A 14 9.08 24.93 40.34
CA THR A 14 7.87 24.12 40.52
C THR A 14 7.08 24.17 39.21
N PRO A 15 6.59 23.03 38.67
CA PRO A 15 5.96 22.97 37.36
C PRO A 15 4.72 23.86 37.32
N ALA A 16 4.55 24.59 36.22
CA ALA A 16 3.36 25.38 35.94
C ALA A 16 2.13 24.47 36.01
N GLN A 17 1.29 24.70 37.02
CA GLN A 17 -0.03 24.08 37.11
C GLN A 17 -0.87 24.49 35.88
N PRO A 18 -1.66 23.59 35.29
CA PRO A 18 -2.58 23.95 34.24
C PRO A 18 -3.56 25.00 34.80
N THR A 19 -3.56 26.19 34.21
CA THR A 19 -4.62 27.17 34.49
C THR A 19 -5.93 26.60 33.96
N SER A 20 -6.72 26.00 34.85
CA SER A 20 -8.10 25.64 34.56
C SER A 20 -8.88 26.93 34.33
N LEU A 21 -9.22 27.23 33.07
CA LEU A 21 -10.24 28.21 32.74
C LEU A 21 -11.59 27.59 33.08
N GLU A 22 -12.04 27.82 34.31
CA GLU A 22 -13.39 27.51 34.75
C GLU A 22 -14.35 28.51 34.06
N MET A 23 -14.80 28.19 32.85
CA MET A 23 -15.92 28.93 32.23
C MET A 23 -17.20 28.54 32.96
N GLN A 24 -17.51 29.31 34.01
CA GLN A 24 -18.82 29.30 34.65
C GLN A 24 -19.82 29.93 33.67
N LEU A 25 -20.58 29.12 32.96
CA LEU A 25 -21.80 29.57 32.26
C LEU A 25 -22.82 29.96 33.33
N VAL A 26 -22.82 31.25 33.69
CA VAL A 26 -23.91 31.84 34.47
C VAL A 26 -25.05 32.10 33.50
N ASN A 27 -26.05 31.22 33.49
CA ASN A 27 -27.34 31.57 32.93
C ASN A 27 -27.99 32.61 33.85
N ASP A 28 -27.90 33.88 33.47
CA ASP A 28 -28.90 34.86 33.90
C ASP A 28 -30.17 34.58 33.08
N GLU A 29 -31.00 33.68 33.59
CA GLU A 29 -32.33 33.37 33.04
C GLU A 29 -33.23 34.62 33.21
N GLU A 30 -33.21 35.56 32.26
CA GLU A 30 -34.35 36.45 32.05
C GLU A 30 -35.47 35.66 31.36
N GLU A 31 -36.64 35.68 31.98
CA GLU A 31 -37.82 34.86 31.72
C GLU A 31 -38.38 35.07 30.29
N TYR A 32 -37.86 34.36 29.28
CA TYR A 32 -38.45 34.34 27.93
C TYR A 32 -39.56 33.28 27.85
N THR A 33 -40.81 33.71 28.10
CA THR A 33 -42.00 32.91 27.78
C THR A 33 -42.20 32.82 26.26
N LEU A 34 -41.66 31.79 25.63
CA LEU A 34 -42.00 31.39 24.26
C LEU A 34 -42.96 30.20 24.32
N TRP A 35 -44.25 30.46 24.05
CA TRP A 35 -45.27 29.43 23.76
C TRP A 35 -45.58 28.40 24.86
N GLY A 36 -45.97 28.89 26.04
CA GLY A 36 -47.02 28.24 26.85
C GLY A 36 -46.73 26.87 27.49
N MET A 37 -45.49 26.39 27.53
CA MET A 37 -45.10 25.21 28.30
C MET A 37 -44.10 25.59 29.40
N ALA A 38 -44.57 25.56 30.65
CA ALA A 38 -43.69 25.62 31.82
C ALA A 38 -42.98 24.27 31.97
N VAL A 39 -41.67 24.24 31.70
CA VAL A 39 -40.82 23.13 32.14
C VAL A 39 -40.23 23.53 33.50
N SER A 40 -40.85 22.99 34.54
CA SER A 40 -40.39 23.08 35.92
C SER A 40 -39.03 22.41 36.05
N GLY A 41 -38.06 23.12 36.62
CA GLY A 41 -36.75 22.57 36.96
C GLY A 41 -36.87 21.32 37.83
N SER A 42 -36.08 20.32 37.49
CA SER A 42 -35.82 19.17 38.35
C SER A 42 -34.37 18.74 38.17
N ASP A 43 -33.68 18.76 39.30
CA ASP A 43 -32.51 17.99 39.69
C ASP A 43 -31.21 18.11 38.89
N ARG A 44 -30.29 18.83 39.54
CA ARG A 44 -28.84 18.78 39.37
C ARG A 44 -28.34 17.34 39.55
N SER A 45 -28.18 16.62 38.46
CA SER A 45 -27.17 15.57 38.37
C SER A 45 -25.90 16.23 37.85
N GLY A 46 -24.89 16.34 38.69
CA GLY A 46 -23.57 16.79 38.28
C GLY A 46 -22.99 15.79 37.28
N ALA A 47 -23.15 16.09 35.99
CA ALA A 47 -22.27 15.55 34.98
C ALA A 47 -20.92 16.23 35.18
N THR A 48 -19.94 15.49 35.72
CA THR A 48 -18.55 15.80 35.47
C THR A 48 -18.37 15.75 33.96
N MET A 49 -18.42 16.91 33.30
CA MET A 49 -17.85 17.01 31.97
C MET A 49 -16.36 16.75 32.17
N GLU A 50 -15.90 15.57 31.76
CA GLU A 50 -14.53 15.37 31.32
C GLU A 50 -14.17 16.63 30.55
N ALA A 51 -13.13 17.35 30.99
CA ALA A 51 -12.61 18.45 30.23
C ALA A 51 -12.11 17.82 28.92
N SER A 52 -12.95 17.77 27.88
CA SER A 52 -12.49 17.60 26.52
C SER A 52 -11.43 18.67 26.37
N ALA A 53 -10.16 18.25 26.37
CA ALA A 53 -9.05 19.15 26.17
C ALA A 53 -9.33 19.82 24.82
N LEU A 54 -9.83 21.06 24.88
CA LEU A 54 -10.16 21.81 23.68
C LEU A 54 -8.86 21.91 22.91
N ARG A 55 -8.80 21.25 21.75
CA ARG A 55 -7.66 21.36 20.84
C ARG A 55 -7.34 22.86 20.69
N PRO A 56 -6.07 23.26 20.80
CA PRO A 56 -5.72 24.66 20.69
C PRO A 56 -6.25 25.22 19.36
N MET A 57 -6.64 26.49 19.33
CA MET A 57 -7.08 27.09 18.06
C MET A 57 -5.89 27.19 17.09
N ILE A 58 -4.71 27.52 17.61
CA ILE A 58 -3.47 27.68 16.85
C ILE A 58 -2.36 26.90 17.56
N GLY A 59 -1.52 26.20 16.80
CA GLY A 59 -0.36 25.45 17.29
C GLY A 59 -0.48 23.95 17.06
N ASN A 60 0.47 23.17 17.59
CA ASN A 60 0.47 21.72 17.35
C ASN A 60 -0.83 21.06 17.87
N GLY A 61 -1.41 20.17 17.07
CA GLY A 61 -2.74 19.60 17.32
C GLY A 61 -3.87 20.64 17.25
N GLY A 62 -3.65 21.80 16.62
CA GLY A 62 -4.62 22.88 16.58
C GLY A 62 -5.69 22.71 15.50
N TRP A 63 -6.95 23.07 15.79
CA TRP A 63 -8.06 22.79 14.87
C TRP A 63 -8.21 23.82 13.74
N LEU A 64 -7.71 25.06 13.90
CA LEU A 64 -7.82 26.11 12.87
C LEU A 64 -6.52 26.23 12.07
N ILE A 65 -5.37 26.35 12.73
CA ILE A 65 -4.04 26.42 12.11
C ILE A 65 -3.05 25.64 12.99
N GLY A 66 -2.47 24.57 12.46
CA GLY A 66 -1.59 23.72 13.24
C GLY A 66 -1.34 22.38 12.60
N ASN A 67 -0.19 21.78 12.87
CA ASN A 67 0.07 20.42 12.41
C ASN A 67 -0.80 19.42 13.19
N GLY A 68 -1.07 18.31 12.53
CA GLY A 68 -1.49 17.07 13.16
C GLY A 68 -0.52 16.61 14.23
N LEU A 69 -1.02 15.84 15.18
CA LEU A 69 -0.17 15.15 16.14
C LEU A 69 0.18 13.80 15.54
N ASP A 70 1.46 13.45 15.53
CA ASP A 70 1.87 12.10 15.20
C ASP A 70 1.27 11.13 16.22
N ALA A 71 0.96 9.92 15.74
CA ALA A 71 0.55 8.84 16.60
C ALA A 71 1.67 8.48 17.60
N ALA A 72 1.28 8.09 18.80
CA ALA A 72 2.25 7.60 19.78
C ALA A 72 2.74 6.21 19.37
N ALA A 73 4.04 5.93 19.52
CA ALA A 73 4.60 4.61 19.15
C ALA A 73 3.99 3.43 19.93
N ASP A 74 3.42 3.68 21.12
CA ASP A 74 2.75 2.68 21.97
C ASP A 74 1.21 2.68 21.83
N CYS A 75 0.70 3.29 20.76
CA CYS A 75 -0.72 3.29 20.44
C CYS A 75 -1.25 1.88 20.11
N ASN A 76 -2.57 1.72 20.15
CA ASN A 76 -3.27 0.57 19.61
C ASN A 76 -4.59 0.99 18.97
N GLY A 77 -5.02 0.30 17.92
CA GLY A 77 -6.23 0.61 17.16
C GLY A 77 -6.22 2.05 16.62
N ASP A 78 -7.37 2.71 16.58
CA ASP A 78 -7.51 4.04 15.97
C ASP A 78 -6.61 5.14 16.56
N ALA A 79 -6.07 4.95 17.77
CA ALA A 79 -5.13 5.88 18.38
C ALA A 79 -3.78 5.93 17.65
N CYS A 80 -3.54 4.96 16.77
CA CYS A 80 -2.39 4.86 15.90
C CYS A 80 -2.47 5.71 14.64
N ASN A 81 -3.62 6.34 14.40
CA ASN A 81 -3.75 7.26 13.27
C ASN A 81 -3.15 8.62 13.61
N GLY A 82 -2.37 9.15 12.68
CA GLY A 82 -1.89 10.51 12.69
C GLY A 82 -3.05 11.50 12.71
N GLY A 83 -2.90 12.55 13.52
CA GLY A 83 -3.91 13.59 13.62
C GLY A 83 -3.97 14.45 12.36
N ASN A 84 -5.15 14.94 12.01
CA ASN A 84 -5.30 15.91 10.93
C ASN A 84 -4.74 17.28 11.32
N GLY A 85 -4.16 17.95 10.32
CA GLY A 85 -3.81 19.36 10.35
C GLY A 85 -5.02 20.27 10.59
N GLY A 86 -4.76 21.53 10.92
CA GLY A 86 -5.77 22.53 11.17
C GLY A 86 -6.54 22.88 9.90
N PHE A 87 -7.82 23.24 10.05
CA PHE A 87 -8.74 23.49 8.93
C PHE A 87 -8.17 24.43 7.85
N LEU A 88 -7.48 25.50 8.24
CA LEU A 88 -6.90 26.46 7.29
C LEU A 88 -5.45 26.13 6.89
N GLY A 89 -4.76 25.27 7.63
CA GLY A 89 -3.38 24.92 7.33
C GLY A 89 -2.65 24.19 8.46
N GLY A 90 -1.58 23.52 8.06
CA GLY A 90 -0.77 22.61 8.86
C GLY A 90 -0.71 21.25 8.18
N SER A 91 0.39 20.54 8.36
CA SER A 91 0.56 19.18 7.85
C SER A 91 -0.25 18.19 8.68
N GLY A 92 -0.56 17.02 8.10
CA GLY A 92 -0.95 15.85 8.88
C GLY A 92 0.17 15.38 9.80
N GLY A 93 -0.20 14.64 10.83
CA GLY A 93 0.77 13.87 11.64
C GLY A 93 0.93 12.47 11.07
N ASP A 94 2.04 11.82 11.37
CA ASP A 94 2.32 10.47 10.91
C ASP A 94 1.55 9.43 11.74
N GLY A 95 1.21 8.30 11.11
CA GLY A 95 0.69 7.12 11.79
C GLY A 95 1.77 6.35 12.57
N ALA A 96 1.36 5.31 13.31
CA ALA A 96 2.26 4.35 13.95
C ALA A 96 1.63 2.94 13.94
N ASN A 97 2.41 1.86 13.92
CA ASN A 97 1.90 0.47 14.01
C ASN A 97 0.72 0.14 13.05
N GLY A 98 0.89 0.35 11.75
CA GLY A 98 -0.14 0.19 10.72
C GLY A 98 -1.21 1.30 10.67
N GLY A 99 -1.06 2.35 11.48
CA GLY A 99 -1.98 3.48 11.50
C GLY A 99 -1.81 4.41 10.31
N SER A 100 -2.91 5.02 9.86
CA SER A 100 -2.91 5.97 8.75
C SER A 100 -2.28 7.30 9.14
N GLY A 101 -1.64 7.96 8.17
CA GLY A 101 -1.25 9.36 8.28
C GLY A 101 -2.47 10.28 8.31
N GLY A 102 -2.30 11.45 8.92
CA GLY A 102 -3.32 12.48 8.99
C GLY A 102 -3.37 13.32 7.71
N ASN A 103 -4.53 13.89 7.41
CA ASN A 103 -4.68 14.81 6.29
C ASN A 103 -4.19 16.21 6.67
N ALA A 104 -3.62 16.92 5.71
CA ALA A 104 -3.24 18.31 5.84
C ALA A 104 -4.46 19.25 5.91
N GLY A 105 -4.21 20.51 6.26
CA GLY A 105 -5.22 21.58 6.23
C GLY A 105 -5.65 21.97 4.81
N ALA A 106 -6.57 22.93 4.67
CA ALA A 106 -7.09 23.28 3.35
C ALA A 106 -6.06 23.93 2.41
N TRP A 107 -5.19 24.82 2.92
CA TRP A 107 -4.37 25.68 2.06
C TRP A 107 -2.91 25.28 1.99
N PHE A 108 -2.28 24.93 3.11
CA PHE A 108 -0.85 24.61 3.16
C PHE A 108 -0.59 23.51 4.19
N GLY A 109 0.32 22.61 3.85
CA GLY A 109 0.63 21.42 4.65
C GLY A 109 0.71 20.18 3.76
N ASN A 110 1.48 19.20 4.21
CA ASN A 110 1.58 17.91 3.53
C ASN A 110 0.76 16.88 4.30
N GLY A 111 0.35 15.83 3.60
CA GLY A 111 -0.14 14.62 4.26
C GLY A 111 0.89 14.04 5.22
N GLY A 112 0.42 13.45 6.32
CA GLY A 112 1.26 12.60 7.15
C GLY A 112 1.46 11.24 6.51
N ASN A 113 2.55 10.56 6.80
CA ASN A 113 2.79 9.22 6.30
C ASN A 113 1.95 8.20 7.08
N GLY A 114 1.49 7.17 6.39
CA GLY A 114 1.11 5.93 7.05
C GLY A 114 2.34 5.25 7.63
N SER A 115 2.14 4.43 8.64
CA SER A 115 3.21 3.61 9.22
C SER A 115 3.12 2.17 8.76
N ASP A 116 4.24 1.48 8.79
CA ASP A 116 4.33 0.05 8.48
C ASP A 116 3.44 -0.77 9.42
N GLY A 117 2.88 -1.84 8.87
CA GLY A 117 2.18 -2.88 9.58
C GLY A 117 3.13 -3.63 10.52
N ALA A 118 2.58 -4.17 11.60
CA ALA A 118 3.33 -5.06 12.47
C ALA A 118 3.38 -6.47 11.89
N ASP A 119 4.55 -7.11 11.98
CA ASP A 119 4.72 -8.52 11.60
C ASP A 119 3.83 -9.45 12.44
N ALA A 120 3.55 -10.63 11.89
CA ALA A 120 2.97 -11.72 12.65
C ALA A 120 3.89 -12.11 13.81
N VAL A 121 3.29 -12.41 14.96
CA VAL A 121 4.03 -12.83 16.16
C VAL A 121 3.57 -14.20 16.59
N TYR A 122 4.55 -15.08 16.78
CA TYR A 122 4.36 -16.43 17.29
C TYR A 122 5.02 -16.55 18.67
N VAL A 123 4.28 -17.06 19.64
CA VAL A 123 4.79 -17.32 20.99
C VAL A 123 4.49 -18.75 21.37
N ASP A 124 5.53 -19.51 21.70
CA ASP A 124 5.42 -20.92 22.10
C ASP A 124 4.67 -21.80 21.07
N GLY A 125 4.86 -21.53 19.77
CA GLY A 125 4.20 -22.28 18.69
C GLY A 125 2.71 -21.99 18.56
N VAL A 126 2.27 -20.79 18.92
CA VAL A 126 0.90 -20.30 18.68
C VAL A 126 0.98 -18.89 18.11
N ARG A 127 0.21 -18.61 17.05
CA ARG A 127 0.07 -17.26 16.50
C ARG A 127 -0.67 -16.38 17.49
N VAL A 128 -0.01 -15.33 18.00
CA VAL A 128 -0.59 -14.36 18.95
C VAL A 128 -1.03 -13.07 18.27
N SER A 129 -0.46 -12.74 17.12
CA SER A 129 -0.94 -11.71 16.20
C SER A 129 -0.61 -12.12 14.76
N ALA A 130 -1.52 -11.84 13.83
CA ALA A 130 -1.24 -11.94 12.41
C ALA A 130 -0.48 -10.70 11.94
N ALA A 131 0.13 -10.78 10.75
CA ALA A 131 0.70 -9.61 10.11
C ALA A 131 -0.39 -8.57 9.83
N ALA A 132 -0.05 -7.30 10.06
CA ALA A 132 -0.95 -6.19 9.86
C ALA A 132 -0.64 -5.46 8.56
N ASN A 133 -1.66 -4.82 8.00
CA ASN A 133 -1.47 -3.95 6.85
C ASN A 133 -0.71 -2.68 7.24
N GLY A 134 -0.03 -2.10 6.25
CA GLY A 134 0.49 -0.75 6.31
C GLY A 134 -0.62 0.30 6.34
N GLY A 135 -0.31 1.43 6.98
CA GLY A 135 -1.23 2.56 7.05
C GLY A 135 -1.28 3.35 5.75
N HIS A 136 -2.45 3.89 5.42
CA HIS A 136 -2.57 4.84 4.32
C HIS A 136 -1.82 6.15 4.60
N GLY A 137 -1.19 6.72 3.59
CA GLY A 137 -0.73 8.11 3.60
C GLY A 137 -1.90 9.09 3.64
N GLY A 138 -1.72 10.22 4.32
CA GLY A 138 -2.71 11.28 4.39
C GLY A 138 -2.65 12.21 3.19
N ASP A 139 -3.75 12.92 2.94
CA ASP A 139 -3.83 13.84 1.81
C ASP A 139 -3.09 15.17 2.07
N GLY A 140 -2.46 15.69 1.03
CA GLY A 140 -1.86 17.02 0.99
C GLY A 140 -2.91 18.14 0.96
N SER A 141 -2.48 19.34 1.34
CA SER A 141 -3.29 20.56 1.16
C SER A 141 -3.40 20.93 -0.32
N LEU A 142 -4.12 22.01 -0.64
CA LEU A 142 -4.17 22.59 -2.00
C LEU A 142 -2.79 22.71 -2.70
N PHE A 143 -1.73 23.00 -1.95
CA PHE A 143 -0.34 23.13 -2.42
C PHE A 143 0.63 22.13 -1.75
N GLY A 144 0.10 21.08 -1.14
CA GLY A 144 0.87 20.09 -0.38
C GLY A 144 1.14 18.82 -1.16
N VAL A 145 2.12 18.05 -0.73
CA VAL A 145 2.29 16.66 -1.22
C VAL A 145 1.47 15.70 -0.38
N GLY A 146 1.05 14.59 -0.98
CA GLY A 146 0.47 13.45 -0.27
C GLY A 146 1.51 12.76 0.62
N GLY A 147 1.05 12.10 1.67
CA GLY A 147 1.89 11.25 2.51
C GLY A 147 2.11 9.87 1.88
N PHE A 148 3.21 9.22 2.19
CA PHE A 148 3.47 7.85 1.75
C PHE A 148 2.58 6.85 2.49
N GLY A 149 2.19 5.77 1.82
CA GLY A 149 1.70 4.57 2.47
C GLY A 149 2.80 3.89 3.29
N GLY A 150 2.42 3.15 4.33
CA GLY A 150 3.32 2.27 5.07
C GLY A 150 3.35 0.87 4.45
N ASN A 151 4.41 0.12 4.68
CA ASN A 151 4.53 -1.25 4.17
C ASN A 151 3.64 -2.22 4.97
N GLY A 152 3.26 -3.34 4.37
CA GLY A 152 2.69 -4.47 5.10
C GLY A 152 3.67 -5.09 6.08
N GLY A 153 3.17 -5.77 7.11
CA GLY A 153 4.00 -6.60 7.99
C GLY A 153 4.20 -7.99 7.41
N ASP A 154 5.25 -8.68 7.85
CA ASP A 154 5.60 -10.01 7.34
C ASP A 154 4.98 -11.14 8.17
N ASP A 155 4.76 -12.31 7.60
CA ASP A 155 4.30 -13.51 8.30
C ASP A 155 5.21 -14.71 8.06
N VAL A 156 5.98 -15.11 9.08
CA VAL A 156 6.81 -16.32 9.06
C VAL A 156 6.17 -17.40 9.92
N ASN A 157 5.55 -18.39 9.29
CA ASN A 157 4.78 -19.44 9.93
C ASN A 157 5.44 -20.83 9.83
N GLU A 158 6.01 -21.29 10.94
CA GLU A 158 6.60 -22.63 11.09
C GLU A 158 5.67 -23.61 11.84
N LEU A 159 4.37 -23.29 11.94
CA LEU A 159 3.41 -24.17 12.62
C LEU A 159 3.18 -25.46 11.82
N ASN A 160 2.95 -26.55 12.55
CA ASN A 160 2.59 -27.86 12.00
C ASN A 160 1.40 -28.42 12.79
N VAL A 161 0.25 -27.79 12.57
CA VAL A 161 -1.04 -28.19 13.10
C VAL A 161 -1.67 -29.18 12.12
N VAL A 162 -2.07 -30.34 12.65
CA VAL A 162 -2.74 -31.38 11.88
C VAL A 162 -4.24 -31.27 12.13
N ASP A 163 -5.03 -31.33 11.07
CA ASP A 163 -6.49 -31.36 11.12
C ASP A 163 -6.99 -32.47 12.05
N ASP A 164 -7.83 -32.13 13.04
CA ASP A 164 -8.40 -33.11 13.96
C ASP A 164 -9.71 -33.67 13.36
N PRO A 165 -9.77 -34.96 13.02
CA PRO A 165 -10.99 -35.54 12.46
C PRO A 165 -12.19 -35.52 13.42
N GLU A 166 -12.01 -35.18 14.70
CA GLU A 166 -13.10 -34.99 15.67
C GLU A 166 -13.75 -33.60 15.60
N THR A 167 -13.14 -32.61 14.93
CA THR A 167 -13.63 -31.23 14.76
C THR A 167 -14.16 -31.00 13.34
N GLU A 168 -15.23 -31.73 12.95
CA GLU A 168 -15.81 -31.72 11.58
C GLU A 168 -16.17 -30.34 10.95
N ASP A 169 -16.19 -29.25 11.74
CA ASP A 169 -16.54 -27.90 11.29
C ASP A 169 -15.34 -26.93 11.24
N ILE A 170 -14.15 -27.35 11.65
CA ILE A 170 -12.94 -26.52 11.71
C ILE A 170 -11.79 -27.35 11.14
N ASP A 171 -11.15 -26.84 10.10
CA ASP A 171 -9.90 -27.41 9.60
C ASP A 171 -8.75 -26.65 10.28
N GLU A 172 -8.15 -27.29 11.29
CA GLU A 172 -7.07 -26.69 12.08
C GLU A 172 -5.76 -26.54 11.30
N SER A 173 -5.58 -27.24 10.16
CA SER A 173 -4.36 -27.12 9.35
C SER A 173 -4.21 -25.74 8.72
N ASN A 174 -5.30 -24.98 8.56
CA ASN A 174 -5.28 -23.58 8.13
C ASN A 174 -4.47 -22.66 9.06
N GLU A 175 -4.16 -23.10 10.29
CA GLU A 175 -3.25 -22.37 11.17
C GLU A 175 -1.81 -22.36 10.65
N ASN A 176 -1.43 -23.27 9.75
CA ASN A 176 -0.11 -23.33 9.13
C ASN A 176 0.06 -22.28 8.02
N ASN A 177 -1.03 -21.70 7.52
CA ASN A 177 -0.95 -20.71 6.45
C ASN A 177 -0.34 -19.39 6.93
N ALA A 178 0.53 -18.81 6.10
CA ALA A 178 1.15 -17.52 6.31
C ALA A 178 0.53 -16.47 5.39
N ARG A 179 0.34 -15.25 5.91
CA ARG A 179 -0.19 -14.15 5.10
C ARG A 179 0.46 -12.82 5.45
N GLY A 180 1.15 -12.24 4.47
CA GLY A 180 1.70 -10.90 4.54
C GLY A 180 0.61 -9.83 4.60
N GLY A 181 0.91 -8.74 5.30
CA GLY A 181 0.06 -7.56 5.34
C GLY A 181 0.05 -6.84 4.00
N ALA A 182 -1.06 -6.23 3.61
CA ALA A 182 -1.07 -5.37 2.43
C ALA A 182 -0.35 -4.05 2.72
N GLY A 183 0.30 -3.48 1.71
CA GLY A 183 0.80 -2.12 1.72
C GLY A 183 -0.31 -1.08 1.82
N GLY A 184 0.00 0.03 2.46
CA GLY A 184 -0.91 1.18 2.56
C GLY A 184 -0.90 2.00 1.27
N SER A 185 -2.03 2.54 0.85
CA SER A 185 -2.04 3.47 -0.29
C SER A 185 -1.34 4.78 0.05
N GLY A 186 -0.75 5.42 -0.95
CA GLY A 186 -0.32 6.81 -0.86
C GLY A 186 -1.48 7.80 -0.72
N GLY A 187 -1.21 8.96 -0.14
CA GLY A 187 -2.19 10.05 -0.02
C GLY A 187 -2.23 10.94 -1.25
N GLU A 188 -3.36 11.62 -1.48
CA GLU A 188 -3.53 12.52 -2.62
C GLU A 188 -2.63 13.76 -2.47
N GLY A 189 -1.96 14.15 -3.55
CA GLY A 189 -1.28 15.44 -3.66
C GLY A 189 -2.24 16.62 -3.77
N GLY A 190 -1.67 17.83 -3.73
CA GLY A 190 -2.44 19.05 -3.83
C GLY A 190 -3.02 19.30 -5.22
N ASN A 191 -4.30 19.66 -5.26
CA ASN A 191 -5.02 20.00 -6.49
C ASN A 191 -4.39 21.15 -7.33
N TRP A 192 -3.50 21.98 -6.76
CA TRP A 192 -2.84 23.07 -7.50
C TRP A 192 -1.34 22.87 -7.73
N VAL A 193 -0.63 22.33 -6.75
CA VAL A 193 0.78 21.94 -6.83
C VAL A 193 0.99 20.88 -5.76
N GLY A 194 1.54 19.73 -6.13
CA GLY A 194 1.87 18.69 -5.17
C GLY A 194 1.81 17.31 -5.80
N ASP A 195 2.83 16.52 -5.51
CA ASP A 195 2.93 15.13 -5.91
C ASP A 195 2.07 14.25 -5.00
N GLY A 196 1.57 13.15 -5.54
CA GLY A 196 0.94 12.10 -4.77
C GLY A 196 1.96 11.34 -3.94
N GLY A 197 1.52 10.72 -2.84
CA GLY A 197 2.38 9.82 -2.09
C GLY A 197 2.55 8.48 -2.80
N ARG A 198 3.72 7.84 -2.70
CA ARG A 198 3.90 6.43 -3.09
C ARG A 198 3.01 5.52 -2.23
N GLY A 199 2.52 4.44 -2.81
CA GLY A 199 2.05 3.29 -2.05
C GLY A 199 3.16 2.66 -1.22
N GLY A 200 2.79 1.95 -0.17
CA GLY A 200 3.69 1.09 0.58
C GLY A 200 3.72 -0.31 -0.02
N ASP A 201 4.82 -1.02 0.19
CA ASP A 201 5.01 -2.36 -0.34
C ASP A 201 4.18 -3.38 0.47
N GLY A 202 3.81 -4.50 -0.14
CA GLY A 202 3.25 -5.65 0.55
C GLY A 202 4.25 -6.29 1.49
N GLY A 203 3.77 -6.92 2.57
CA GLY A 203 4.61 -7.72 3.45
C GLY A 203 4.78 -9.15 2.94
N ASP A 204 5.88 -9.78 3.29
CA ASP A 204 6.22 -11.11 2.81
C ASP A 204 5.50 -12.20 3.64
N ALA A 205 5.33 -13.38 3.05
CA ALA A 205 4.76 -14.55 3.71
C ALA A 205 5.64 -15.77 3.50
N TYR A 206 5.95 -16.46 4.58
CA TYR A 206 6.68 -17.73 4.58
C TYR A 206 5.88 -18.78 5.36
N SER A 207 5.63 -19.95 4.76
CA SER A 207 5.03 -21.08 5.45
C SER A 207 5.81 -22.38 5.26
N GLU A 208 6.13 -23.05 6.37
CA GLU A 208 6.80 -24.36 6.34
C GLU A 208 5.82 -25.51 6.07
N ASN A 209 4.55 -25.41 6.51
CA ASN A 209 3.60 -26.53 6.47
C ASN A 209 2.20 -26.13 5.95
N GLY A 210 2.11 -25.04 5.21
CA GLY A 210 0.87 -24.50 4.68
C GLY A 210 1.11 -23.58 3.48
N THR A 211 0.05 -22.93 3.04
CA THR A 211 0.08 -21.96 1.94
C THR A 211 0.64 -20.62 2.44
N ALA A 212 1.48 -19.98 1.62
CA ALA A 212 2.01 -18.64 1.86
C ALA A 212 1.45 -17.64 0.84
N LEU A 213 0.91 -16.53 1.33
CA LEU A 213 0.36 -15.46 0.50
C LEU A 213 1.01 -14.11 0.84
N GLY A 214 1.84 -13.61 -0.07
CA GLY A 214 2.40 -12.27 -0.02
C GLY A 214 1.32 -11.18 0.03
N GLY A 215 1.64 -10.08 0.67
CA GLY A 215 0.77 -8.91 0.75
C GLY A 215 0.71 -8.17 -0.58
N ALA A 216 -0.45 -7.64 -0.97
CA ALA A 216 -0.51 -6.75 -2.12
C ALA A 216 0.17 -5.41 -1.82
N GLY A 217 0.82 -4.81 -2.83
CA GLY A 217 1.30 -3.45 -2.80
C GLY A 217 0.17 -2.42 -2.68
N GLY A 218 0.49 -1.26 -2.13
CA GLY A 218 -0.44 -0.14 -2.01
C GLY A 218 -0.49 0.68 -3.30
N ALA A 219 -1.66 1.19 -3.68
CA ALA A 219 -1.76 2.12 -4.79
C ALA A 219 -1.06 3.47 -4.50
N GLY A 220 -0.49 4.08 -5.52
CA GLY A 220 0.02 5.44 -5.49
C GLY A 220 -1.09 6.49 -5.37
N GLY A 221 -0.79 7.61 -4.73
CA GLY A 221 -1.71 8.74 -4.59
C GLY A 221 -1.78 9.56 -5.87
N ALA A 222 -2.97 10.08 -6.21
CA ALA A 222 -3.11 10.99 -7.35
C ALA A 222 -2.45 12.35 -7.08
N ALA A 223 -2.16 13.09 -8.14
CA ALA A 223 -1.60 14.44 -8.08
C ALA A 223 -2.39 15.43 -8.93
N GLY A 224 -2.59 16.67 -8.43
CA GLY A 224 -3.22 17.73 -9.21
C GLY A 224 -2.30 18.28 -10.29
N PHE A 225 -1.37 19.15 -9.89
CA PHE A 225 -0.21 19.52 -10.71
C PHE A 225 1.04 18.97 -10.04
N GLY A 226 1.55 17.87 -10.57
CA GLY A 226 2.67 17.12 -9.99
C GLY A 226 2.76 15.75 -10.63
N THR A 227 3.52 14.88 -10.02
CA THR A 227 3.60 13.47 -10.40
C THR A 227 2.70 12.66 -9.47
N GLY A 228 1.86 11.79 -10.02
CA GLY A 228 1.19 10.76 -9.24
C GLY A 228 2.22 9.90 -8.51
N GLY A 229 1.89 9.41 -7.32
CA GLY A 229 2.79 8.52 -6.60
C GLY A 229 2.89 7.17 -7.31
N ASP A 230 4.05 6.53 -7.24
CA ASP A 230 4.17 5.16 -7.75
C ASP A 230 3.41 4.17 -6.85
N GLY A 231 3.04 3.04 -7.44
CA GLY A 231 2.61 1.87 -6.70
C GLY A 231 3.67 1.36 -5.72
N GLY A 232 3.21 0.65 -4.69
CA GLY A 232 4.07 -0.21 -3.88
C GLY A 232 4.18 -1.59 -4.51
N ASP A 233 5.30 -2.26 -4.26
CA ASP A 233 5.55 -3.58 -4.81
C ASP A 233 4.76 -4.65 -4.03
N GLY A 234 4.44 -5.76 -4.67
CA GLY A 234 3.85 -6.93 -4.01
C GLY A 234 4.86 -7.67 -3.13
N GLY A 235 4.39 -8.22 -2.02
CA GLY A 235 5.20 -9.05 -1.12
C GLY A 235 5.39 -10.46 -1.66
N GLU A 236 6.47 -11.11 -1.26
CA GLU A 236 6.81 -12.48 -1.64
C GLU A 236 5.95 -13.51 -0.89
N GLY A 237 5.60 -14.61 -1.56
CA GLY A 237 5.05 -15.80 -0.93
C GLY A 237 6.02 -16.98 -1.07
N GLU A 238 6.42 -17.59 0.05
CA GLU A 238 7.30 -18.76 0.11
C GLU A 238 6.61 -19.96 0.80
N ALA A 239 6.44 -21.10 0.13
CA ALA A 239 5.85 -22.32 0.70
C ALA A 239 6.72 -23.56 0.50
N TYR A 240 6.79 -24.45 1.50
CA TYR A 240 7.69 -25.61 1.51
C TYR A 240 7.01 -26.99 1.52
N ALA A 241 5.69 -27.05 1.68
CA ALA A 241 5.00 -28.32 1.91
C ALA A 241 4.25 -28.84 0.67
N ASP A 242 4.39 -30.14 0.42
CA ASP A 242 3.68 -30.85 -0.65
C ASP A 242 2.17 -30.53 -0.67
N GLY A 243 1.68 -30.07 -1.83
CA GLY A 243 0.26 -29.77 -2.06
C GLY A 243 -0.21 -28.42 -1.50
N GLU A 244 0.71 -27.56 -1.05
CA GLU A 244 0.44 -26.17 -0.68
C GLU A 244 0.83 -25.21 -1.81
N SER A 245 0.59 -23.91 -1.61
CA SER A 245 0.92 -22.89 -2.62
C SER A 245 1.75 -21.74 -2.05
N ALA A 246 2.68 -21.25 -2.86
CA ALA A 246 3.45 -20.03 -2.66
C ALA A 246 2.92 -18.96 -3.62
N ILE A 247 2.29 -17.90 -3.10
CA ILE A 247 1.60 -16.91 -3.92
C ILE A 247 2.16 -15.51 -3.62
N GLY A 248 2.76 -14.89 -4.62
CA GLY A 248 3.18 -13.49 -4.57
C GLY A 248 2.00 -12.52 -4.49
N GLY A 249 2.21 -11.39 -3.83
CA GLY A 249 1.24 -10.30 -3.80
C GLY A 249 1.24 -9.51 -5.11
N ALA A 250 0.09 -8.99 -5.54
CA ALA A 250 0.05 -8.09 -6.68
C ALA A 250 0.72 -6.74 -6.37
N GLY A 251 1.34 -6.12 -7.38
CA GLY A 251 1.80 -4.75 -7.34
C GLY A 251 0.66 -3.75 -7.21
N GLY A 252 0.95 -2.55 -6.70
CA GLY A 252 -0.02 -1.46 -6.59
C GLY A 252 -0.07 -0.61 -7.84
N ASP A 253 -1.25 -0.09 -8.19
CA ASP A 253 -1.38 0.84 -9.32
C ASP A 253 -0.66 2.16 -9.07
N GLY A 254 -0.13 2.76 -10.13
CA GLY A 254 0.39 4.11 -10.15
C GLY A 254 -0.70 5.18 -10.02
N GLY A 255 -0.37 6.29 -9.38
CA GLY A 255 -1.28 7.40 -9.16
C GLY A 255 -1.54 8.22 -10.43
N GLU A 256 -2.77 8.66 -10.62
CA GLU A 256 -3.14 9.55 -11.74
C GLU A 256 -2.53 10.96 -11.56
N GLY A 257 -2.08 11.58 -12.65
CA GLY A 257 -1.88 13.04 -12.70
C GLY A 257 -3.12 13.73 -13.26
N SER A 258 -3.82 14.60 -12.53
CA SER A 258 -5.17 15.07 -12.94
C SER A 258 -5.25 16.40 -13.72
N PHE A 259 -4.17 17.20 -13.84
CA PHE A 259 -4.20 18.50 -14.53
C PHE A 259 -3.08 18.70 -15.56
N TYR A 260 -3.18 19.79 -16.34
CA TYR A 260 -2.23 20.14 -17.40
C TYR A 260 -0.78 20.21 -16.90
N GLY A 261 0.06 19.28 -17.37
CA GLY A 261 1.47 19.17 -17.02
C GLY A 261 1.77 18.19 -15.89
N ALA A 262 0.78 17.43 -15.42
CA ALA A 262 0.96 16.33 -14.47
C ALA A 262 1.46 15.06 -15.16
N VAL A 263 2.14 14.21 -14.40
CA VAL A 263 2.72 12.93 -14.84
C VAL A 263 2.05 11.81 -14.04
N GLY A 264 1.75 10.69 -14.66
CA GLY A 264 1.28 9.51 -13.93
C GLY A 264 2.41 8.87 -13.11
N GLY A 265 2.07 8.24 -12.00
CA GLY A 265 3.01 7.37 -11.27
C GLY A 265 3.11 6.01 -11.94
N ASN A 266 4.21 5.30 -11.74
CA ASN A 266 4.37 3.95 -12.28
C ASN A 266 3.61 2.92 -11.43
N GLY A 267 3.23 1.80 -12.04
CA GLY A 267 2.79 0.61 -11.30
C GLY A 267 3.92 0.01 -10.45
N GLY A 268 3.55 -0.73 -9.41
CA GLY A 268 4.47 -1.53 -8.60
C GLY A 268 4.68 -2.91 -9.21
N GLU A 269 5.82 -3.52 -8.90
CA GLU A 269 6.13 -4.89 -9.35
C GLU A 269 5.27 -5.91 -8.59
N GLY A 270 4.95 -7.03 -9.25
CA GLY A 270 4.35 -8.19 -8.61
C GLY A 270 5.35 -8.97 -7.74
N GLY A 271 4.88 -9.56 -6.65
CA GLY A 271 5.70 -10.34 -5.73
C GLY A 271 6.02 -11.74 -6.26
N PHE A 272 7.11 -12.33 -5.78
CA PHE A 272 7.52 -13.69 -6.16
C PHE A 272 6.65 -14.77 -5.49
N GLY A 273 6.49 -15.91 -6.18
CA GLY A 273 5.81 -17.10 -5.67
C GLY A 273 6.73 -18.31 -5.54
N ASP A 274 7.64 -18.33 -4.58
CA ASP A 274 8.67 -19.37 -4.48
C ASP A 274 8.20 -20.62 -3.72
N ALA A 275 8.13 -21.75 -4.42
CA ALA A 275 7.63 -23.01 -3.87
C ALA A 275 8.71 -24.10 -3.82
N TRP A 276 8.67 -24.93 -2.78
CA TRP A 276 9.64 -26.03 -2.58
C TRP A 276 8.93 -27.35 -2.31
N GLU A 277 9.67 -28.45 -2.47
CA GLU A 277 9.10 -29.80 -2.49
C GLU A 277 7.99 -29.84 -3.57
N GLY A 278 6.84 -30.45 -3.33
CA GLY A 278 5.70 -30.47 -4.26
C GLY A 278 4.67 -29.36 -4.06
N ALA A 279 5.08 -28.15 -3.65
CA ALA A 279 4.20 -26.99 -3.59
C ALA A 279 4.12 -26.28 -4.95
N ASP A 280 2.97 -25.67 -5.23
CA ASP A 280 2.74 -24.87 -6.44
C ASP A 280 3.16 -23.42 -6.20
N GLY A 281 3.71 -22.76 -7.21
CA GLY A 281 4.14 -21.37 -7.16
C GLY A 281 3.33 -20.49 -8.10
N VAL A 282 2.97 -19.28 -7.64
CA VAL A 282 2.25 -18.28 -8.43
C VAL A 282 2.81 -16.89 -8.14
N GLY A 283 3.30 -16.21 -9.17
CA GLY A 283 3.76 -14.83 -9.12
C GLY A 283 2.58 -13.87 -8.99
N GLY A 284 2.82 -12.73 -8.35
CA GLY A 284 1.83 -11.64 -8.30
C GLY A 284 1.81 -10.86 -9.61
N ASP A 285 0.65 -10.35 -10.00
CA ASP A 285 0.55 -9.46 -11.17
C ASP A 285 1.22 -8.10 -10.88
N GLY A 286 1.78 -7.47 -11.90
CA GLY A 286 2.25 -6.10 -11.85
C GLY A 286 1.09 -5.09 -11.77
N GLY A 287 1.35 -3.92 -11.20
CA GLY A 287 0.36 -2.84 -11.09
C GLY A 287 0.26 -2.01 -12.38
N ASP A 288 -0.90 -1.41 -12.65
CA ASP A 288 -1.07 -0.55 -13.82
C ASP A 288 -0.37 0.81 -13.64
N GLY A 289 0.11 1.39 -14.74
CA GLY A 289 0.64 2.75 -14.79
C GLY A 289 -0.43 3.82 -14.70
N GLY A 290 -0.11 4.95 -14.06
CA GLY A 290 -1.04 6.07 -13.87
C GLY A 290 -1.27 6.91 -15.14
N ASP A 291 -2.51 7.35 -15.35
CA ASP A 291 -2.88 8.21 -16.48
C ASP A 291 -2.37 9.66 -16.35
N ALA A 292 -2.23 10.34 -17.49
CA ALA A 292 -1.87 11.76 -17.57
C ALA A 292 -2.61 12.55 -18.68
N PRO A 293 -3.44 13.56 -18.38
CA PRO A 293 -4.13 14.38 -19.37
C PRO A 293 -3.18 15.14 -20.28
N VAL A 294 -2.10 15.71 -19.72
CA VAL A 294 -1.00 16.32 -20.46
C VAL A 294 0.31 16.08 -19.70
N GLY A 295 1.10 15.13 -20.18
CA GLY A 295 2.34 14.70 -19.57
C GLY A 295 2.67 13.27 -20.01
N GLN A 296 3.80 12.76 -19.53
CA GLN A 296 4.09 11.33 -19.67
C GLN A 296 3.16 10.58 -18.70
N ALA A 297 2.52 9.53 -19.18
CA ALA A 297 1.81 8.60 -18.32
C ALA A 297 2.81 7.63 -17.66
N GLY A 298 2.40 6.97 -16.58
CA GLY A 298 3.24 6.01 -15.87
C GLY A 298 3.36 4.69 -16.60
N ASP A 299 4.48 4.02 -16.42
CA ASP A 299 4.71 2.68 -16.95
C ASP A 299 4.00 1.65 -16.05
N GLY A 300 3.59 0.52 -16.62
CA GLY A 300 3.12 -0.64 -15.87
C GLY A 300 4.24 -1.30 -15.07
N GLY A 301 3.90 -2.03 -14.01
CA GLY A 301 4.85 -2.84 -13.25
C GLY A 301 5.02 -4.23 -13.85
N ASP A 302 6.19 -4.83 -13.66
CA ASP A 302 6.44 -6.19 -14.11
C ASP A 302 5.69 -7.22 -13.24
N GLY A 303 5.30 -8.34 -13.84
CA GLY A 303 4.75 -9.49 -13.13
C GLY A 303 5.83 -10.21 -12.32
N GLY A 304 5.43 -10.83 -11.21
CA GLY A 304 6.32 -11.56 -10.32
C GLY A 304 6.76 -12.91 -10.90
N ASP A 305 8.04 -13.25 -10.70
CA ASP A 305 8.55 -14.56 -11.10
C ASP A 305 8.14 -15.65 -10.11
N THR A 306 8.29 -16.89 -10.54
CA THR A 306 7.97 -18.08 -9.76
C THR A 306 8.99 -19.17 -10.02
N THR A 307 9.50 -19.76 -8.94
CA THR A 307 10.35 -20.95 -9.00
C THR A 307 9.74 -22.05 -8.15
N THR A 308 9.65 -23.27 -8.68
CA THR A 308 9.17 -24.44 -7.93
C THR A 308 10.16 -25.60 -7.95
N GLY A 309 10.17 -26.39 -6.86
CA GLY A 309 11.04 -27.56 -6.75
C GLY A 309 10.52 -28.79 -7.51
N ASP A 310 9.30 -29.20 -7.20
CA ASP A 310 8.61 -30.38 -7.75
C ASP A 310 7.13 -30.09 -8.12
N GLY A 311 6.68 -28.83 -8.11
CA GLY A 311 5.28 -28.43 -8.37
C GLY A 311 5.07 -27.64 -9.67
N ASP A 312 3.88 -27.04 -9.82
CA ASP A 312 3.51 -26.19 -10.95
C ASP A 312 3.92 -24.72 -10.70
N ALA A 313 4.51 -24.05 -11.69
CA ALA A 313 4.87 -22.64 -11.65
C ALA A 313 4.00 -21.80 -12.59
N THR A 314 3.48 -20.67 -12.11
CA THR A 314 2.80 -19.66 -12.94
C THR A 314 3.38 -18.26 -12.66
N GLY A 315 3.94 -17.60 -13.66
CA GLY A 315 4.41 -16.23 -13.54
C GLY A 315 3.23 -15.24 -13.48
N GLY A 316 3.44 -14.10 -12.82
CA GLY A 316 2.44 -13.03 -12.79
C GLY A 316 2.35 -12.27 -14.11
N ASP A 317 1.19 -11.72 -14.44
CA ASP A 317 1.04 -10.88 -15.63
C ASP A 317 1.68 -9.50 -15.40
N GLY A 318 2.22 -8.88 -16.45
CA GLY A 318 2.68 -7.49 -16.43
C GLY A 318 1.52 -6.50 -16.42
N GLY A 319 1.69 -5.36 -15.77
CA GLY A 319 0.69 -4.29 -15.68
C GLY A 319 0.61 -3.45 -16.96
N ASP A 320 -0.56 -2.86 -17.23
CA ASP A 320 -0.76 -2.01 -18.40
C ASP A 320 -0.09 -0.63 -18.21
N GLY A 321 0.44 -0.08 -19.30
CA GLY A 321 0.97 1.29 -19.33
C GLY A 321 -0.14 2.34 -19.30
N GLY A 322 0.09 3.43 -18.57
CA GLY A 322 -0.86 4.54 -18.45
C GLY A 322 -1.07 5.31 -19.76
N SER A 323 -2.23 5.94 -19.91
CA SER A 323 -2.60 6.70 -21.10
C SER A 323 -2.40 8.20 -20.97
N ALA A 324 -1.90 8.82 -22.05
CA ALA A 324 -1.85 10.26 -22.21
C ALA A 324 -3.02 10.78 -23.06
N GLU A 325 -3.84 11.70 -22.56
CA GLU A 325 -5.06 12.12 -23.30
C GLU A 325 -4.78 13.16 -24.40
N THR A 326 -4.17 14.29 -24.03
CA THR A 326 -4.11 15.49 -24.87
C THR A 326 -2.71 15.69 -25.46
N GLY A 327 -1.65 15.50 -24.67
CA GLY A 327 -0.28 15.63 -25.15
C GLY A 327 0.75 15.09 -24.19
N GLY A 328 1.63 14.23 -24.68
CA GLY A 328 2.59 13.46 -23.90
C GLY A 328 2.53 11.99 -24.32
N ASN A 329 3.49 11.18 -23.91
CA ASN A 329 3.55 9.78 -24.32
C ASN A 329 2.72 8.91 -23.38
N GLY A 330 2.15 7.84 -23.91
CA GLY A 330 1.69 6.73 -23.07
C GLY A 330 2.88 6.09 -22.35
N GLY A 331 2.60 5.42 -21.24
CA GLY A 331 3.58 4.60 -20.54
C GLY A 331 3.72 3.24 -21.20
N ASP A 332 4.87 2.62 -21.00
CA ASP A 332 5.14 1.28 -21.51
C ASP A 332 4.42 0.25 -20.60
N GLY A 333 4.02 -0.90 -21.17
CA GLY A 333 3.49 -2.03 -20.40
C GLY A 333 4.62 -2.77 -19.67
N GLY A 334 4.30 -3.41 -18.55
CA GLY A 334 5.24 -4.24 -17.79
C GLY A 334 5.45 -5.61 -18.42
N ASP A 335 6.62 -6.21 -18.17
CA ASP A 335 6.93 -7.56 -18.65
C ASP A 335 6.19 -8.62 -17.81
N GLY A 336 5.82 -9.74 -18.44
CA GLY A 336 5.26 -10.89 -17.73
C GLY A 336 6.33 -11.69 -16.98
N GLY A 337 5.96 -12.27 -15.84
CA GLY A 337 6.86 -13.00 -14.96
C GLY A 337 7.30 -14.36 -15.51
N LEU A 338 8.52 -14.77 -15.14
CA LEU A 338 9.08 -16.09 -15.41
C LEU A 338 8.37 -17.17 -14.58
N ALA A 339 8.14 -18.34 -15.18
CA ALA A 339 7.74 -19.54 -14.45
C ALA A 339 8.74 -20.67 -14.65
N ASP A 340 9.47 -21.03 -13.58
CA ASP A 340 10.35 -22.20 -13.52
C ASP A 340 9.65 -23.34 -12.76
N GLY A 341 8.96 -24.19 -13.52
CA GLY A 341 8.15 -25.31 -13.06
C GLY A 341 8.88 -26.65 -13.14
N TYR A 342 8.60 -27.56 -12.21
CA TYR A 342 9.02 -28.95 -12.42
C TYR A 342 8.04 -29.68 -13.34
N ASP A 343 6.75 -29.64 -12.99
CA ASP A 343 5.66 -30.29 -13.72
C ASP A 343 5.16 -29.39 -14.86
N GLU A 344 4.49 -28.27 -14.54
CA GLU A 344 4.11 -27.25 -15.52
C GLU A 344 4.78 -25.89 -15.22
N GLY A 345 5.18 -25.18 -16.27
CA GLY A 345 5.73 -23.81 -16.14
C GLY A 345 5.06 -22.88 -17.13
N THR A 346 4.21 -21.98 -16.62
CA THR A 346 3.45 -21.02 -17.44
C THR A 346 3.92 -19.60 -17.17
N GLY A 347 4.68 -19.01 -18.11
CA GLY A 347 5.08 -17.60 -18.02
C GLY A 347 3.87 -16.66 -18.09
N GLY A 348 3.98 -15.51 -17.44
CA GLY A 348 2.93 -14.49 -17.41
C GLY A 348 2.84 -13.70 -18.73
N ASP A 349 1.67 -13.16 -19.04
CA ASP A 349 1.50 -12.29 -20.20
C ASP A 349 2.10 -10.89 -19.95
N GLY A 350 2.67 -10.26 -20.97
CA GLY A 350 3.12 -8.87 -20.88
C GLY A 350 1.97 -7.87 -20.99
N GLY A 351 2.11 -6.71 -20.33
CA GLY A 351 1.11 -5.64 -20.29
C GLY A 351 1.00 -4.84 -21.58
N ASP A 352 -0.18 -4.29 -21.88
CA ASP A 352 -0.38 -3.42 -23.04
C ASP A 352 0.27 -2.04 -22.81
N GLY A 353 0.88 -1.48 -23.86
CA GLY A 353 1.40 -0.12 -23.84
C GLY A 353 0.28 0.93 -23.92
N GLY A 354 0.46 2.04 -23.21
CA GLY A 354 -0.54 3.09 -23.07
C GLY A 354 -0.70 4.01 -24.29
N ASP A 355 -1.86 4.67 -24.38
CA ASP A 355 -2.18 5.58 -25.49
C ASP A 355 -1.34 6.87 -25.43
N GLY A 356 -0.83 7.31 -26.58
CA GLY A 356 -0.16 8.60 -26.74
C GLY A 356 -1.13 9.77 -26.95
N GLY A 357 -0.80 10.93 -26.38
CA GLY A 357 -1.65 12.13 -26.42
C GLY A 357 -1.98 12.65 -27.82
N PHE A 358 -3.24 13.06 -28.01
CA PHE A 358 -3.82 13.42 -29.31
C PHE A 358 -2.97 14.37 -30.19
N PHE A 359 -2.29 15.36 -29.61
CA PHE A 359 -1.54 16.38 -30.37
C PHE A 359 -0.12 15.98 -30.80
N GLY A 360 0.31 14.74 -30.54
CA GLY A 360 1.59 14.22 -31.05
C GLY A 360 2.39 13.35 -30.09
N GLY A 361 1.77 12.80 -29.04
CA GLY A 361 2.39 11.83 -28.15
C GLY A 361 2.58 10.47 -28.83
N ALA A 362 3.71 9.80 -28.57
CA ALA A 362 3.85 8.39 -28.91
C ALA A 362 3.03 7.55 -27.94
N GLY A 363 2.47 6.42 -28.41
CA GLY A 363 2.01 5.41 -27.46
C GLY A 363 3.21 4.69 -26.86
N GLY A 364 2.99 4.05 -25.72
CA GLY A 364 4.00 3.21 -25.08
C GLY A 364 4.14 1.87 -25.79
N ASP A 365 5.29 1.25 -25.59
CA ASP A 365 5.57 -0.11 -26.07
C ASP A 365 4.84 -1.12 -25.16
N GLY A 366 4.43 -2.26 -25.71
CA GLY A 366 3.89 -3.37 -24.90
C GLY A 366 5.03 -4.15 -24.24
N GLY A 367 4.76 -4.74 -23.07
CA GLY A 367 5.73 -5.58 -22.35
C GLY A 367 5.93 -6.94 -22.99
N ASP A 368 7.09 -7.54 -22.78
CA ASP A 368 7.40 -8.89 -23.26
C ASP A 368 6.66 -9.94 -22.41
N GLY A 369 6.28 -11.07 -23.02
CA GLY A 369 5.71 -12.20 -22.29
C GLY A 369 6.79 -13.00 -21.54
N GLY A 370 6.43 -13.53 -20.38
CA GLY A 370 7.31 -14.34 -19.54
C GLY A 370 7.65 -15.70 -20.15
N ASP A 371 8.85 -16.20 -19.86
CA ASP A 371 9.24 -17.56 -20.25
C ASP A 371 8.52 -18.59 -19.35
N GLY A 372 8.14 -19.72 -19.95
CA GLY A 372 7.71 -20.91 -19.23
C GLY A 372 8.75 -22.01 -19.36
N LEU A 373 9.24 -22.51 -18.23
CA LEU A 373 10.23 -23.57 -18.15
C LEU A 373 9.61 -24.76 -17.44
N SER A 374 9.73 -25.96 -18.00
CA SER A 374 9.31 -27.21 -17.34
C SER A 374 10.38 -28.28 -17.43
N VAL A 375 10.50 -29.11 -16.39
CA VAL A 375 11.33 -30.32 -16.44
C VAL A 375 10.57 -31.46 -17.12
N GLU A 376 9.26 -31.57 -16.86
CA GLU A 376 8.42 -32.52 -17.56
C GLU A 376 8.16 -32.12 -19.03
N PRO A 377 8.11 -33.09 -19.97
CA PRO A 377 7.90 -32.80 -21.38
C PRO A 377 6.47 -32.33 -21.67
N ASP A 378 6.36 -31.32 -22.53
CA ASP A 378 5.10 -30.66 -22.94
C ASP A 378 4.41 -29.87 -21.79
N GLY A 379 5.14 -29.54 -20.71
CA GLY A 379 4.65 -28.80 -19.53
C GLY A 379 4.90 -27.29 -19.59
N ALA A 380 5.78 -26.84 -20.49
CA ALA A 380 6.15 -25.44 -20.62
C ALA A 380 5.16 -24.66 -21.51
N THR A 381 4.68 -23.52 -21.00
CA THR A 381 3.85 -22.55 -21.73
C THR A 381 4.44 -21.15 -21.60
N ALA A 382 4.71 -20.51 -22.74
CA ALA A 382 5.15 -19.13 -22.76
C ALA A 382 3.98 -18.16 -22.57
N GLY A 383 4.24 -17.03 -21.93
CA GLY A 383 3.37 -15.87 -21.94
C GLY A 383 3.39 -15.14 -23.29
N PHE A 384 2.34 -14.40 -23.58
CA PHE A 384 2.22 -13.57 -24.77
C PHE A 384 2.76 -12.16 -24.52
N GLY A 385 3.36 -11.56 -25.54
CA GLY A 385 3.74 -10.15 -25.48
C GLY A 385 2.52 -9.22 -25.55
N GLY A 386 2.59 -8.11 -24.83
CA GLY A 386 1.59 -7.05 -24.81
C GLY A 386 1.57 -6.23 -26.10
N SER A 387 0.45 -5.57 -26.38
CA SER A 387 0.30 -4.77 -27.60
C SER A 387 0.82 -3.34 -27.41
N GLY A 388 1.46 -2.79 -28.45
CA GLY A 388 1.95 -1.42 -28.43
C GLY A 388 0.84 -0.38 -28.53
N GLY A 389 0.88 0.61 -27.65
CA GLY A 389 -0.10 1.68 -27.55
C GLY A 389 -0.17 2.57 -28.79
N PRO A 390 -1.36 3.01 -29.23
CA PRO A 390 -1.52 3.94 -30.34
C PRO A 390 -0.95 5.33 -30.02
N GLY A 391 -0.21 5.91 -30.96
CA GLY A 391 0.17 7.32 -30.89
C GLY A 391 -0.93 8.29 -31.32
N GLY A 392 -0.79 9.56 -30.92
CA GLY A 392 -1.66 10.65 -31.34
C GLY A 392 -1.51 11.04 -32.82
N PHE A 393 -2.13 12.16 -33.23
CA PHE A 393 -2.21 12.60 -34.64
C PHE A 393 -0.85 12.72 -35.36
N LEU A 394 0.22 13.01 -34.62
CA LEU A 394 1.61 13.06 -35.12
C LEU A 394 2.52 12.03 -34.42
N GLY A 395 1.97 11.26 -33.49
CA GLY A 395 2.68 10.27 -32.70
C GLY A 395 2.89 8.97 -33.46
N LYS A 396 3.88 8.19 -33.03
CA LYS A 396 4.03 6.80 -33.46
C LYS A 396 3.27 5.91 -32.49
N ARG A 397 2.79 4.77 -32.98
CA ARG A 397 2.44 3.65 -32.12
C ARG A 397 3.72 3.12 -31.46
N GLY A 398 3.61 2.63 -30.25
CA GLY A 398 4.62 1.77 -29.65
C GLY A 398 4.78 0.45 -30.40
N GLU A 399 5.84 -0.25 -30.06
CA GLU A 399 6.14 -1.61 -30.52
C GLU A 399 5.32 -2.61 -29.68
N ASP A 400 4.91 -3.72 -30.32
CA ASP A 400 4.30 -4.83 -29.58
C ASP A 400 5.45 -5.59 -28.89
N GLY A 401 5.23 -6.11 -27.68
CA GLY A 401 6.18 -6.96 -26.97
C GLY A 401 6.37 -8.30 -27.66
N ASP A 402 7.51 -8.93 -27.41
CA ASP A 402 7.81 -10.27 -27.88
C ASP A 402 7.11 -11.32 -27.00
N ASP A 403 6.60 -12.40 -27.61
CA ASP A 403 6.13 -13.57 -26.84
C ASP A 403 7.31 -14.21 -26.12
N GLY A 404 7.04 -14.76 -24.93
CA GLY A 404 8.02 -15.54 -24.18
C GLY A 404 8.40 -16.84 -24.87
N THR A 405 9.29 -17.58 -24.25
CA THR A 405 9.75 -18.88 -24.72
C THR A 405 9.24 -20.01 -23.82
N ALA A 406 8.83 -21.10 -24.45
CA ALA A 406 8.49 -22.34 -23.76
C ALA A 406 9.64 -23.31 -23.93
N THR A 407 10.26 -23.75 -22.84
CA THR A 407 11.35 -24.72 -22.89
C THR A 407 11.10 -25.91 -21.97
N ASP A 408 11.01 -27.09 -22.59
CA ASP A 408 11.03 -28.36 -21.86
C ASP A 408 12.48 -28.83 -21.70
N ASP A 409 12.97 -28.88 -20.47
CA ASP A 409 14.25 -29.51 -20.13
C ASP A 409 14.04 -31.01 -19.96
N SER A 410 13.69 -31.67 -21.07
CA SER A 410 13.78 -33.12 -21.12
C SER A 410 15.26 -33.50 -20.92
N GLU A 411 15.61 -34.00 -19.74
CA GLU A 411 16.86 -34.74 -19.59
C GLU A 411 16.81 -35.85 -20.63
N SER A 412 17.55 -35.64 -21.73
CA SER A 412 17.68 -36.62 -22.80
C SER A 412 18.33 -37.86 -22.20
N ASP A 413 17.47 -38.79 -21.81
CA ASP A 413 17.87 -40.08 -21.29
C ASP A 413 18.82 -40.70 -22.31
N SER A 414 20.06 -40.86 -21.86
CA SER A 414 21.15 -41.36 -22.66
C SER A 414 20.83 -42.74 -23.24
N ASP A 415 20.40 -42.77 -24.50
CA ASP A 415 20.47 -43.95 -25.35
C ASP A 415 21.95 -44.27 -25.60
N SER A 416 22.56 -44.87 -24.59
CA SER A 416 23.79 -45.63 -24.72
C SER A 416 23.49 -46.88 -25.52
N GLU A 417 23.33 -46.71 -26.84
CA GLU A 417 23.54 -47.79 -27.80
C GLU A 417 25.01 -48.23 -27.69
N SER A 418 25.26 -49.16 -26.77
CA SER A 418 26.45 -50.00 -26.71
C SER A 418 26.48 -50.87 -27.97
N ALA A 419 26.86 -50.28 -29.10
CA ALA A 419 27.42 -51.01 -30.22
C ALA A 419 28.83 -51.47 -29.82
N GLY A 420 28.92 -52.69 -29.26
CA GLY A 420 30.17 -53.30 -28.85
C GLY A 420 30.18 -54.82 -29.05
N ASP A 421 30.57 -55.21 -30.27
CA ASP A 421 31.13 -56.50 -30.78
C ASP A 421 30.40 -57.84 -30.55
#